data_AF-A0A257VUC6-F1
#
_entry.id   AF-A0A257VUC6-F1
#
_cell.length_a   1.000
_cell.length_b   1.000
_cell.length_c   1.000
_cell.angle_alpha   90.00
_cell.angle_beta   90.00
_cell.angle_gamma   90.00
#
_symmetry.space_group_name_H-M   'P 1'
#
loop_
_entity.id
_entity.type
_entity.pdbx_description
1 polymer ?
#
loop_
_entity_poly.entity_id
_entity_poly.type
_entity_poly.pdbx_seq_one_letter_code
_entity_poly.pdbx_strand_id
1 'polypeptide(L)'
;MFYNQDTGNPRFDMARNLAGRLRFNANTVTPNLTWNNALAAAAGGIAQVPTPYAFANPYNRRTPYTAQYLLNVQRELPGQILFEVSYLGSISRKLEALRAVNEALPAPRTAGLSLAQRSPFPNFGRIQLVDNGG
;
A
#
# COMPACT_ATOMS: atom_id res chain seq x y z
N MET A 1 -7.97 -25.99 -2.16
CA MET A 1 -7.87 -24.52 -2.37
C MET A 1 -7.26 -23.92 -1.12
N PHE A 2 -6.21 -23.12 -1.27
CA PHE A 2 -5.47 -22.53 -0.17
C PHE A 2 -5.75 -21.03 -0.10
N TYR A 3 -6.02 -20.53 1.10
CA TYR A 3 -6.20 -19.10 1.35
C TYR A 3 -4.90 -18.54 1.92
N ASN A 4 -4.45 -17.41 1.38
CA ASN A 4 -3.19 -16.80 1.76
C ASN A 4 -3.40 -15.35 2.17
N GLN A 5 -2.67 -14.91 3.18
CA GLN A 5 -2.72 -13.56 3.69
C GLN A 5 -1.30 -13.13 4.04
N ASP A 6 -0.61 -12.56 3.05
CA ASP A 6 0.82 -12.32 3.10
C ASP A 6 1.18 -11.17 4.05
N THR A 7 0.35 -10.12 4.11
CA THR A 7 0.67 -8.93 4.93
C THR A 7 -0.43 -8.57 5.92
N GLY A 8 -0.22 -8.87 7.21
CA GLY A 8 -1.12 -8.49 8.31
C GLY A 8 -1.01 -7.01 8.71
N ASN A 9 0.20 -6.45 8.73
CA ASN A 9 0.46 -5.11 9.27
C ASN A 9 -0.24 -3.96 8.50
N PRO A 10 -0.21 -3.89 7.16
CA PRO A 10 -0.84 -2.80 6.40
C PRO A 10 -2.36 -2.69 6.56
N ARG A 11 -3.00 -3.72 7.11
CA ARG A 11 -4.45 -3.78 7.32
C ARG A 11 -4.88 -3.00 8.57
N PHE A 12 -4.06 -3.07 9.61
CA PHE A 12 -4.33 -2.45 10.92
C PHE A 12 -3.59 -1.13 11.09
N ASP A 13 -2.57 -0.90 10.28
CA ASP A 13 -1.72 0.27 10.33
C ASP A 13 -2.29 1.46 9.55
N MET A 14 -3.55 1.78 9.84
CA MET A 14 -4.18 3.03 9.39
C MET A 14 -3.83 4.22 10.28
N ALA A 15 -3.14 3.97 11.40
CA ALA A 15 -2.73 4.98 12.37
C ALA A 15 -1.50 5.80 11.93
N ARG A 16 -0.68 5.31 10.98
CA ARG A 16 0.52 6.01 10.49
C ARG A 16 0.26 7.03 9.36
N ASN A 17 -0.98 7.41 9.13
CA ASN A 17 -1.36 8.25 7.99
C ASN A 17 -1.13 9.76 8.17
N LEU A 18 -0.80 10.22 9.38
CA LEU A 18 -0.52 11.63 9.60
C LEU A 18 0.30 11.84 10.87
N ALA A 19 1.59 12.15 10.71
CA ALA A 19 2.43 12.57 11.82
C ALA A 19 3.05 13.94 11.51
N GLY A 20 2.58 14.97 12.21
CA GLY A 20 3.26 16.26 12.27
C GLY A 20 4.31 16.23 13.37
N ARG A 21 5.58 16.52 13.05
CA ARG A 21 6.64 16.66 14.06
C ARG A 21 7.13 18.09 14.09
N LEU A 22 7.10 18.70 15.27
CA LEU A 22 7.76 19.97 15.52
C LEU A 22 9.11 19.72 16.19
N ARG A 23 10.14 20.46 15.77
CA ARG A 23 11.45 20.49 16.41
C ARG A 23 11.90 21.94 16.50
N PHE A 24 12.31 22.36 17.69
CA PHE A 24 12.90 23.67 17.93
C PHE A 24 14.33 23.44 18.40
N ASN A 25 15.29 24.10 17.77
CA ASN A 25 16.68 24.11 18.22
C ASN A 25 16.98 25.52 18.76
N ALA A 26 17.74 25.59 19.84
CA ALA A 26 18.21 26.86 20.37
C ALA A 26 19.17 27.50 19.37
N ASN A 27 19.08 28.82 19.20
CA ASN A 27 20.06 29.58 18.46
C ASN A 27 21.39 29.59 19.27
N THR A 28 22.49 29.31 18.58
CA THR A 28 23.84 29.15 19.16
C THR A 28 24.55 30.47 19.46
N VAL A 29 24.07 31.59 18.90
CA VAL A 29 24.62 32.94 19.07
C VAL A 29 23.77 33.76 20.03
N THR A 30 22.45 33.66 19.94
CA THR A 30 21.49 34.34 20.82
C THR A 30 20.49 33.34 21.39
N PRO A 31 20.70 32.82 22.62
CA PRO A 31 19.84 31.79 23.20
C PRO A 31 18.37 32.24 23.26
N ASN A 32 17.53 31.62 22.43
CA ASN A 32 16.10 31.91 22.33
C ASN A 32 15.21 30.87 23.03
N LEU A 33 15.81 29.77 23.52
CA LEU A 33 15.20 28.73 24.35
C LEU A 33 15.83 28.77 25.74
N THR A 34 14.97 28.86 26.75
CA THR A 34 15.26 29.05 28.18
C THR A 34 14.36 28.12 28.98
N TRP A 35 14.59 28.00 30.30
CA TRP A 35 13.71 27.22 31.18
C TRP A 35 12.26 27.72 31.19
N ASN A 36 12.04 29.02 31.01
CA ASN A 36 10.70 29.62 30.96
C ASN A 36 9.92 29.25 29.69
N ASN A 37 10.59 28.87 28.60
CA ASN A 37 9.94 28.52 27.33
C ASN A 37 10.45 27.18 26.76
N ALA A 38 10.95 26.28 27.62
CA ALA A 38 11.50 24.97 27.23
C ALA A 38 10.47 24.08 26.51
N LEU A 39 9.17 24.34 26.72
CA LEU A 39 8.04 23.68 26.05
C LEU A 39 7.33 24.59 25.04
N ALA A 40 8.02 25.60 24.46
CA ALA A 40 7.42 26.49 23.46
C ALA A 40 6.75 25.74 22.29
N ALA A 41 7.24 24.54 21.96
CA ALA A 41 6.63 23.63 21.00
C ALA A 41 5.22 23.15 21.38
N ALA A 42 4.99 22.89 22.67
CA ALA A 42 3.72 22.42 23.22
C ALA A 42 2.73 23.57 23.45
N ALA A 43 3.20 24.81 23.48
CA ALA A 43 2.39 26.02 23.64
C ALA A 43 1.67 26.46 22.33
N GLY A 44 1.22 25.51 21.51
CA GLY A 44 0.43 25.79 20.30
C GLY A 44 1.23 25.89 18.99
N GLY A 45 2.39 25.23 18.89
CA GLY A 45 3.10 25.15 17.63
C GLY A 45 2.26 24.47 16.53
N ILE A 46 2.29 25.00 15.31
CA ILE A 46 1.52 24.48 14.17
C ILE A 46 2.44 23.65 13.28
N ALA A 47 2.24 22.33 13.25
CA ALA A 47 2.92 21.46 12.29
C ALA A 47 2.21 21.54 10.93
N GLN A 48 2.89 22.08 9.92
CA GLN A 48 2.38 22.07 8.55
C GLN A 48 2.65 20.71 7.91
N VAL A 49 1.59 20.02 7.49
CA VAL A 49 1.69 18.76 6.75
C VAL A 49 0.93 18.91 5.42
N PRO A 50 1.48 19.67 4.45
CA PRO A 50 0.84 19.83 3.16
C PRO A 50 0.79 18.48 2.43
N THR A 51 -0.39 18.11 1.90
CA THR A 51 -0.62 16.91 1.08
C THR A 51 -0.10 15.62 1.75
N PRO A 52 -0.75 15.13 2.82
CA PRO A 52 -0.24 14.00 3.58
C PRO A 52 -0.23 12.70 2.78
N TYR A 53 0.75 11.84 3.09
CA TYR A 53 0.80 10.47 2.63
C TYR A 53 -0.17 9.61 3.44
N ALA A 54 -0.96 8.76 2.79
CA ALA A 54 -1.91 7.88 3.48
C ALA A 54 -1.85 6.45 2.97
N PHE A 55 -1.89 5.48 3.88
CA PHE A 55 -2.25 4.10 3.65
C PHE A 55 -3.77 3.93 3.62
N ALA A 56 -4.26 3.16 2.66
CA ALA A 56 -5.68 2.87 2.50
C ALA A 56 -5.92 1.38 2.23
N ASN A 57 -7.14 0.93 2.52
CA ASN A 57 -7.61 -0.41 2.19
C ASN A 57 -8.90 -0.31 1.38
N PRO A 58 -9.12 -1.18 0.36
CA PRO A 58 -10.36 -1.22 -0.37
C PRO A 58 -11.47 -1.76 0.54
N TYR A 59 -12.65 -1.16 0.47
CA TYR A 59 -13.80 -1.56 1.30
C TYR A 59 -14.31 -2.98 0.94
N ASN A 60 -14.14 -3.39 -0.32
CA ASN A 60 -14.60 -4.66 -0.88
C ASN A 60 -13.47 -5.70 -1.02
N ARG A 61 -12.47 -5.62 -0.14
CA ARG A 61 -11.30 -6.50 -0.13
C ARG A 61 -11.69 -7.98 -0.08
N ARG A 62 -11.06 -8.81 -0.91
CA ARG A 62 -11.31 -10.27 -0.96
C ARG A 62 -10.11 -11.09 -0.51
N THR A 63 -10.29 -12.20 0.17
CA THR A 63 -9.14 -13.01 0.60
C THR A 63 -8.39 -13.60 -0.61
N PRO A 64 -7.07 -13.39 -0.74
CA PRO A 64 -6.24 -14.06 -1.74
C PRO A 64 -6.32 -15.57 -1.64
N TYR A 65 -6.33 -16.26 -2.77
CA TYR A 65 -6.36 -17.72 -2.79
C TYR A 65 -5.64 -18.33 -3.98
N THR A 66 -5.21 -19.56 -3.80
CA THR A 66 -4.60 -20.41 -4.83
C THR A 66 -5.34 -21.73 -4.93
N ALA A 67 -5.79 -22.06 -6.14
CA ALA A 67 -6.31 -23.38 -6.47
C ALA A 67 -5.21 -24.18 -7.16
N GLN A 68 -4.94 -25.39 -6.67
CA GLN A 68 -4.06 -26.36 -7.30
C GLN A 68 -4.92 -27.50 -7.83
N TYR A 69 -4.59 -28.00 -9.01
CA TYR A 69 -5.30 -29.10 -9.65
C TYR A 69 -4.29 -30.09 -10.23
N LEU A 70 -4.63 -31.36 -10.12
CA LEU A 70 -3.79 -32.47 -10.54
C LEU A 70 -4.65 -33.44 -11.34
N LEU A 71 -4.21 -33.76 -12.55
CA LEU A 71 -4.85 -34.69 -13.46
C LEU A 71 -3.86 -35.80 -13.79
N ASN A 72 -4.19 -37.04 -13.40
CA ASN A 72 -3.43 -38.22 -13.77
C ASN A 72 -4.28 -39.11 -14.67
N VAL A 73 -3.68 -39.58 -15.76
CA VAL A 73 -4.25 -40.61 -16.62
C VAL A 73 -3.27 -41.77 -16.65
N GLN A 74 -3.73 -42.93 -16.22
CA GLN A 74 -2.95 -44.17 -16.21
C GLN A 74 -3.63 -45.20 -17.11
N ARG A 75 -2.82 -45.96 -17.85
CA ARG A 75 -3.28 -47.08 -18.67
C ARG A 75 -2.28 -48.22 -18.64
N GLU A 76 -2.78 -49.41 -18.32
CA GLU A 76 -2.01 -50.65 -18.47
C GLU A 76 -1.91 -51.03 -19.96
N LEU A 77 -0.71 -51.42 -20.37
CA LEU A 77 -0.38 -51.88 -21.71
C LEU A 77 0.09 -53.36 -21.64
N PRO A 78 -0.05 -54.11 -22.74
CA PRO A 78 0.45 -55.49 -22.79
C PRO A 78 1.94 -55.58 -22.46
N GLY A 79 2.35 -56.73 -21.90
CA GLY A 79 3.75 -56.96 -21.54
C GLY A 79 4.17 -56.41 -20.19
N GLN A 80 3.22 -56.26 -19.24
CA GLN A 80 3.50 -55.80 -17.87
C GLN A 80 4.00 -54.35 -17.82
N ILE A 81 3.48 -53.49 -18.69
CA ILE A 81 3.86 -52.08 -18.79
C ILE A 81 2.68 -51.21 -18.30
N LEU A 82 2.98 -50.21 -17.47
CA LEU A 82 2.03 -49.16 -17.09
C LEU A 82 2.48 -47.83 -17.71
N PHE A 83 1.57 -47.16 -18.40
CA PHE A 83 1.79 -45.81 -18.93
C PHE A 83 1.03 -44.80 -18.07
N GLU A 84 1.72 -43.74 -17.64
CA GLU A 84 1.15 -42.64 -16.86
C GLU A 84 1.49 -41.29 -17.49
N VAL A 85 0.50 -40.41 -17.55
CA VAL A 85 0.68 -38.98 -17.82
C VAL A 85 0.02 -38.19 -16.69
N SER A 86 0.79 -37.27 -16.12
CA SER A 86 0.37 -36.44 -14.99
C SER A 86 0.49 -34.96 -15.38
N TYR A 87 -0.50 -34.16 -15.00
CA TYR A 87 -0.49 -32.71 -15.16
C TYR A 87 -0.82 -32.05 -13.83
N LEU A 88 0.09 -31.19 -13.35
CA LEU A 88 -0.10 -30.35 -12.18
C LEU A 88 -0.18 -28.90 -12.63
N GLY A 89 -1.21 -28.19 -12.20
CA GLY A 89 -1.32 -26.77 -12.42
C GLY A 89 -1.86 -26.02 -11.21
N SER A 90 -1.72 -24.70 -11.26
CA SER A 90 -2.20 -23.83 -10.21
C SER A 90 -2.66 -22.48 -10.76
N ILE A 91 -3.62 -21.87 -10.08
CA ILE A 91 -4.07 -20.52 -10.35
C ILE A 91 -4.24 -19.75 -9.03
N SER A 92 -3.61 -18.59 -8.97
CA SER A 92 -3.75 -17.66 -7.85
C SER A 92 -4.62 -16.48 -8.26
N ARG A 93 -5.52 -16.06 -7.37
CA ARG A 93 -6.45 -14.95 -7.59
C ARG A 93 -6.52 -14.07 -6.36
N LYS A 94 -6.92 -12.81 -6.55
CA LYS A 94 -7.06 -11.79 -5.51
C LYS A 94 -5.76 -11.59 -4.74
N LEU A 95 -4.64 -11.65 -5.44
CA LEU A 95 -3.31 -11.44 -4.86
C LEU A 95 -3.17 -10.01 -4.35
N GLU A 96 -2.48 -9.85 -3.22
CA GLU A 96 -2.26 -8.54 -2.64
C GLU A 96 -1.20 -7.76 -3.44
N ALA A 97 -1.45 -6.48 -3.67
CA ALA A 97 -0.53 -5.57 -4.33
C ALA A 97 -0.63 -4.17 -3.73
N LEU A 98 0.45 -3.39 -3.81
CA LEU A 98 0.43 -1.98 -3.42
C LEU A 98 0.19 -1.11 -4.65
N ARG A 99 -0.87 -0.31 -4.61
CA ARG A 99 -1.21 0.63 -5.70
C ARG A 99 -1.26 2.06 -5.19
N ALA A 100 -0.67 2.98 -5.95
CA ALA A 100 -0.86 4.40 -5.74
C ALA A 100 -2.17 4.84 -6.42
N VAL A 101 -3.17 5.25 -5.63
CA VAL A 101 -4.50 5.61 -6.18
C VAL A 101 -4.73 7.10 -6.35
N ASN A 102 -3.78 7.93 -5.92
CA ASN A 102 -3.85 9.38 -6.06
C ASN A 102 -2.85 9.94 -7.08
N GLU A 103 -2.45 9.12 -8.07
CA GLU A 103 -1.53 9.58 -9.11
C GLU A 103 -2.23 10.53 -10.07
N ALA A 104 -1.50 11.56 -10.50
CA ALA A 104 -2.02 12.56 -11.43
C ALA A 104 -2.28 11.94 -12.82
N LEU A 105 -3.49 12.11 -13.34
CA LEU A 105 -3.86 11.65 -14.67
C LEU A 105 -3.00 12.32 -15.74
N PRO A 106 -2.42 11.59 -16.71
CA PRO A 106 -1.64 12.18 -17.79
C PRO A 106 -2.41 13.28 -18.53
N ALA A 107 -1.76 14.41 -18.80
CA ALA A 107 -2.34 15.50 -19.58
C ALA A 107 -1.25 16.20 -20.42
N PRO A 108 -1.60 16.76 -21.59
CA PRO A 108 -0.68 17.57 -22.38
C PRO A 108 -0.18 18.78 -21.58
N ARG A 109 1.08 19.18 -21.79
CA ARG A 109 1.67 20.37 -21.13
C ARG A 109 0.89 21.66 -21.45
N THR A 110 0.23 21.72 -22.61
CA THR A 110 -0.61 22.83 -23.06
C THR A 110 -1.88 23.01 -22.24
N ALA A 111 -2.32 22.01 -21.48
CA ALA A 111 -3.52 22.11 -20.66
C ALA A 111 -3.34 23.02 -19.43
N GLY A 112 -2.10 23.37 -19.04
CA GLY A 112 -1.82 24.26 -17.91
C GLY A 112 -2.28 23.73 -16.54
N LEU A 113 -2.68 22.45 -16.46
CA LEU A 113 -3.19 21.84 -15.23
C LEU A 113 -2.05 21.46 -14.27
N SER A 114 -2.17 21.91 -13.02
CA SER A 114 -1.29 21.51 -11.92
C SER A 114 -1.42 20.02 -11.57
N LEU A 115 -0.48 19.50 -10.78
CA LEU A 115 -0.56 18.14 -10.24
C LEU A 115 -1.82 17.92 -9.41
N ALA A 116 -2.17 18.88 -8.54
CA ALA A 116 -3.37 18.81 -7.71
C ALA A 116 -4.64 18.74 -8.57
N GLN A 117 -4.75 19.56 -9.62
CA GLN A 117 -5.91 19.55 -10.53
C GLN A 117 -6.07 18.24 -11.32
N ARG A 118 -5.01 17.43 -11.42
CA ARG A 118 -5.02 16.13 -12.12
C ARG A 118 -5.07 14.94 -11.17
N SER A 119 -5.00 15.17 -9.86
CA SER A 119 -5.01 14.11 -8.86
C SER A 119 -6.44 13.90 -8.34
N PRO A 120 -6.91 12.65 -8.20
CA PRO A 120 -8.26 12.36 -7.68
C PRO A 120 -8.56 13.00 -6.31
N PHE A 121 -7.55 13.09 -5.44
CA PHE A 121 -7.62 13.65 -4.09
C PHE A 121 -6.57 14.77 -3.94
N PRO A 122 -6.87 16.00 -4.38
CA PRO A 122 -5.88 17.10 -4.46
C PRO A 122 -5.30 17.52 -3.12
N ASN A 123 -6.01 17.26 -2.01
CA ASN A 123 -5.58 17.61 -0.66
C ASN A 123 -4.67 16.56 -0.03
N PHE A 124 -4.47 15.41 -0.69
CA PHE A 124 -3.59 14.35 -0.24
C PHE A 124 -2.36 14.26 -1.13
N GLY A 125 -1.26 13.78 -0.55
CA GLY A 125 -0.11 13.31 -1.30
C GLY A 125 -0.40 11.93 -1.86
N ARG A 126 0.59 11.04 -1.84
CA ARG A 126 0.39 9.66 -2.28
C ARG A 126 -0.54 8.91 -1.33
N ILE A 127 -1.54 8.25 -1.91
CA ILE A 127 -2.37 7.27 -1.20
C ILE A 127 -1.95 5.88 -1.64
N GLN A 128 -1.35 5.12 -0.72
CA GLN A 128 -0.92 3.75 -0.93
C GLN A 128 -2.00 2.77 -0.50
N LEU A 129 -2.70 2.24 -1.49
CA LEU A 129 -3.76 1.26 -1.34
C LEU A 129 -3.18 -0.16 -1.31
N VAL A 130 -3.58 -0.96 -0.32
CA VAL A 130 -3.38 -2.41 -0.33
C VAL A 130 -4.50 -3.05 -1.16
N ASP A 131 -4.27 -3.18 -2.46
CA ASP A 131 -5.23 -3.71 -3.43
C ASP A 131 -5.20 -5.24 -3.50
N ASN A 132 -6.30 -5.84 -3.94
CA ASN A 132 -6.39 -7.24 -4.30
C ASN A 132 -7.48 -7.55 -5.33
N GLY A 133 -7.73 -6.61 -6.25
CA GLY A 133 -8.69 -6.77 -7.33
C GLY A 133 -8.33 -7.85 -8.37
N GLY A 134 -7.05 -8.26 -8.45
CA GLY A 134 -6.50 -9.18 -9.45
C GLY A 134 -7.07 -10.60 -9.48
#